data_AF-A0A6A0QUZ6-F1
#
_entry.id   AF-A0A6A0QUZ6-F1
#
_cell.length_a   1.000
_cell.length_b   1.000
_cell.length_c   1.000
_cell.angle_alpha   90.00
_cell.angle_beta   90.00
_cell.angle_gamma   90.00
#
_symmetry.space_group_name_H-M   'P 1'
#
loop_
_entity.id
_entity.type
_entity.pdbx_description
1 polymer ?
#
loop_
_entity_poly.entity_id
_entity_poly.type
_entity_poly.pdbx_seq_one_letter_code
_entity_poly.pdbx_strand_id
1 'polypeptide(L)'
;MSDKAPNQAPVTPEVVPAEDEAQDQTAPPPSVSEPSKLIRIASMTRAMLDEVRQAPLDEAGRERLQSIYEHSLEELRDVVSADLREELDSVFVPMGETAPSEAELRIAQAQLVGWLEGLFHGIQASLISQQMAASAQLDRMRQRPAIEGGQPVEAGLYL
;
A
#
# COMPACT_ATOMS: atom_id res chain seq x y z
N MET A 1 -11.96 -46.70 56.78
CA MET A 1 -11.38 -46.83 55.42
C MET A 1 -12.21 -45.96 54.50
N SER A 2 -11.74 -44.76 54.19
CA SER A 2 -12.38 -43.84 53.24
C SER A 2 -11.34 -43.55 52.17
N ASP A 3 -11.60 -44.09 50.99
CA ASP A 3 -10.73 -44.00 49.82
C ASP A 3 -10.93 -42.64 49.16
N LYS A 4 -9.84 -41.91 48.95
CA LYS A 4 -9.82 -40.53 48.45
C LYS A 4 -9.49 -40.56 46.97
N ALA A 5 -10.50 -40.37 46.12
CA ALA A 5 -10.30 -40.21 44.67
C ALA A 5 -9.45 -38.94 44.38
N PRO A 6 -8.54 -38.97 43.39
CA PRO A 6 -7.72 -37.82 43.05
C PRO A 6 -8.52 -36.80 42.24
N ASN A 7 -8.47 -35.55 42.68
CA ASN A 7 -9.06 -34.39 42.02
C ASN A 7 -8.29 -34.09 40.72
N GLN A 8 -8.90 -34.30 39.55
CA GLN A 8 -8.39 -33.81 38.28
C GLN A 8 -8.89 -32.38 38.07
N ALA A 9 -8.01 -31.40 38.23
CA ALA A 9 -8.24 -30.04 37.75
C ALA A 9 -8.04 -29.99 36.22
N PRO A 10 -8.85 -29.23 35.46
CA PRO A 10 -8.67 -29.10 34.03
C PRO A 10 -7.40 -28.30 33.73
N VAL A 11 -6.52 -28.85 32.90
CA VAL A 11 -5.39 -28.14 32.31
C VAL A 11 -5.92 -27.15 31.29
N THR A 12 -5.91 -25.87 31.63
CA THR A 12 -6.13 -24.79 30.65
C THR A 12 -4.83 -24.62 29.85
N PRO A 13 -4.86 -24.68 28.51
CA PRO A 13 -3.68 -24.35 27.71
C PRO A 13 -3.35 -22.88 27.94
N GLU A 14 -2.15 -22.63 28.44
CA GLU A 14 -1.55 -21.31 28.52
C GLU A 14 -1.40 -20.80 27.07
N VAL A 15 -2.22 -19.80 26.72
CA VAL A 15 -2.07 -19.07 25.47
C VAL A 15 -0.81 -18.23 25.63
N VAL A 16 0.28 -18.71 25.06
CA VAL A 16 1.48 -17.90 24.84
C VAL A 16 1.02 -16.67 24.05
N PRO A 17 1.13 -15.44 24.58
CA PRO A 17 0.85 -14.27 23.78
C PRO A 17 1.80 -14.32 22.59
N ALA A 18 1.23 -14.20 21.39
CA ALA A 18 1.98 -14.07 20.16
C ALA A 18 3.07 -13.02 20.39
N GLU A 19 4.33 -13.45 20.33
CA GLU A 19 5.44 -12.53 20.18
C GLU A 19 5.19 -11.84 18.85
N ASP A 20 4.66 -10.63 18.99
CA ASP A 20 4.39 -9.67 17.95
C ASP A 20 5.63 -9.62 17.06
N GLU A 21 5.33 -9.67 15.77
CA GLU A 21 6.29 -9.73 14.69
C GLU A 21 7.46 -8.82 15.00
N ALA A 22 8.68 -9.37 14.94
CA ALA A 22 9.86 -8.55 14.78
C ALA A 22 9.63 -7.73 13.52
N GLN A 23 9.08 -6.52 13.71
CA GLN A 23 8.91 -5.53 12.67
C GLN A 23 10.29 -5.42 12.05
N ASP A 24 10.36 -5.83 10.80
CA ASP A 24 11.48 -5.61 9.91
C ASP A 24 11.67 -4.09 9.84
N GLN A 25 12.40 -3.53 10.81
CA GLN A 25 12.72 -2.11 10.96
C GLN A 25 13.55 -1.56 9.79
N THR A 26 13.74 -2.39 8.75
CA THR A 26 14.44 -2.12 7.51
C THR A 26 13.53 -2.01 6.30
N ALA A 27 12.23 -2.32 6.40
CA ALA A 27 11.30 -2.13 5.29
C ALA A 27 10.96 -0.63 5.13
N PRO A 28 11.12 -0.04 3.93
CA PRO A 28 10.72 1.35 3.69
C PRO A 28 9.21 1.52 3.96
N PRO A 29 8.78 2.69 4.46
CA PRO A 29 7.37 2.95 4.71
C PRO A 29 6.54 2.79 3.43
N PRO A 30 5.30 2.31 3.51
CA PRO A 30 4.45 2.16 2.35
C PRO A 30 4.20 3.54 1.71
N SER A 31 4.16 3.58 0.37
CA SER A 31 3.83 4.80 -0.36
C SER A 31 2.43 5.34 -0.03
N VAL A 32 1.54 4.47 0.45
CA VAL A 32 0.15 4.81 0.82
C VAL A 32 -0.19 4.13 2.15
N SER A 33 -0.63 4.91 3.13
CA SER A 33 -1.01 4.43 4.47
C SER A 33 -2.42 3.80 4.48
N GLU A 34 -3.36 4.35 3.72
CA GLU A 34 -4.75 3.90 3.67
C GLU A 34 -5.23 3.58 2.23
N PRO A 35 -4.91 2.39 1.69
CA PRO A 35 -5.27 2.03 0.32
C PRO A 35 -6.78 2.08 0.04
N SER A 36 -7.61 1.72 1.01
CA SER A 36 -9.07 1.72 0.84
C SER A 36 -9.66 3.13 0.76
N LYS A 37 -9.05 4.12 1.42
CA LYS A 37 -9.45 5.52 1.38
C LYS A 37 -9.03 6.13 0.03
N LEU A 38 -7.81 5.85 -0.42
CA LEU A 38 -7.32 6.24 -1.75
C LEU A 38 -8.24 5.77 -2.89
N ILE A 39 -8.66 4.51 -2.88
CA ILE A 39 -9.57 3.94 -3.90
C ILE A 39 -10.93 4.66 -3.90
N ARG A 40 -11.45 5.02 -2.71
CA ARG A 40 -12.70 5.77 -2.58
C ARG A 40 -12.57 7.18 -3.15
N ILE A 41 -11.48 7.89 -2.86
CA ILE A 41 -11.17 9.22 -3.41
C ILE A 41 -11.05 9.14 -4.95
N ALA A 42 -10.32 8.17 -5.47
CA ALA A 42 -10.14 7.98 -6.91
C ALA A 42 -11.47 7.71 -7.63
N SER A 43 -12.31 6.85 -7.05
CA SER A 43 -13.62 6.51 -7.62
C SER A 43 -14.57 7.71 -7.60
N MET A 44 -14.59 8.46 -6.50
CA MET A 44 -15.38 9.70 -6.37
C MET A 44 -14.92 10.75 -7.40
N THR A 45 -13.61 10.99 -7.52
CA THR A 45 -13.06 11.95 -8.49
C THR A 45 -13.42 11.56 -9.92
N ARG A 46 -13.33 10.29 -10.29
CA ARG A 46 -13.75 9.84 -11.62
C ARG A 46 -15.24 10.09 -11.87
N ALA A 47 -16.10 9.74 -10.92
CA ALA A 47 -17.54 9.97 -11.04
C ALA A 47 -17.87 11.47 -11.18
N MET A 48 -17.18 12.33 -10.43
CA MET A 48 -17.31 13.78 -10.54
C MET A 48 -16.85 14.29 -11.91
N LEU A 49 -15.73 13.81 -12.45
CA LEU A 49 -15.26 14.15 -13.80
C LEU A 49 -16.28 13.74 -14.88
N ASP A 50 -16.88 12.57 -14.72
CA ASP A 50 -17.88 12.06 -15.65
C ASP A 50 -19.17 12.89 -15.60
N GLU A 51 -19.57 13.40 -14.43
CA GLU A 51 -20.73 14.29 -14.28
C GLU A 51 -20.54 15.60 -15.06
N VAL A 52 -19.38 16.26 -14.92
CA VAL A 52 -19.07 17.52 -15.64
C VAL A 52 -19.01 17.34 -17.16
N ARG A 53 -18.84 16.10 -17.63
CA ARG A 53 -18.85 15.77 -19.06
C ARG A 53 -20.25 15.52 -19.59
N GLN A 54 -21.19 15.12 -18.73
CA GLN A 54 -22.53 14.69 -19.13
C GLN A 54 -23.54 15.83 -19.14
N ALA A 55 -23.45 16.75 -18.19
CA ALA A 55 -24.40 17.86 -18.05
C ALA A 55 -23.70 19.19 -17.76
N PRO A 56 -24.25 20.31 -18.25
CA PRO A 56 -23.76 21.63 -17.87
C PRO A 56 -24.08 21.92 -16.40
N LEU A 57 -23.16 22.59 -15.73
CA LEU A 57 -23.26 23.03 -14.34
C LEU A 57 -23.56 24.52 -14.28
N ASP A 58 -24.43 24.90 -13.34
CA ASP A 58 -24.58 26.29 -12.93
C ASP A 58 -23.42 26.73 -12.02
N GLU A 59 -23.38 28.02 -11.69
CA GLU A 59 -22.32 28.60 -10.86
C GLU A 59 -22.20 27.87 -9.51
N ALA A 60 -23.32 27.66 -8.83
CA ALA A 60 -23.35 26.99 -7.53
C ALA A 60 -22.83 25.54 -7.61
N GLY A 61 -23.16 24.82 -8.69
CA GLY A 61 -22.60 23.50 -8.97
C GLY A 61 -21.09 23.53 -9.15
N ARG A 62 -20.56 24.55 -9.84
CA ARG A 62 -19.11 24.71 -10.05
C ARG A 62 -18.36 25.05 -8.77
N GLU A 63 -18.87 25.96 -7.94
CA GLU A 63 -18.32 26.27 -6.62
C GLU A 63 -18.31 25.03 -5.71
N ARG A 64 -19.40 24.27 -5.72
CA ARG A 64 -19.49 23.02 -4.95
C ARG A 64 -18.45 22.01 -5.42
N LEU A 65 -18.23 21.90 -6.72
CA LEU A 65 -17.30 20.94 -7.29
C LEU A 65 -15.84 21.34 -7.05
N GLN A 66 -15.52 22.64 -7.09
CA GLN A 66 -14.23 23.16 -6.66
C GLN A 66 -13.95 22.73 -5.21
N SER A 67 -14.91 22.95 -4.30
CA SER A 67 -14.76 22.58 -2.88
C SER A 67 -14.51 21.08 -2.71
N ILE A 68 -15.19 20.23 -3.49
CA ILE A 68 -15.00 18.77 -3.47
C ILE A 68 -13.58 18.41 -3.97
N TYR A 69 -13.11 19.05 -5.03
CA TYR A 69 -11.77 18.84 -5.57
C TYR A 69 -10.68 19.22 -4.56
N GLU A 70 -10.78 20.40 -3.95
CA GLU A 70 -9.82 20.88 -2.94
C GLU A 70 -9.79 19.95 -1.73
N HIS A 71 -10.96 19.55 -1.21
CA HIS A 71 -11.05 18.60 -0.12
C HIS A 71 -10.50 17.21 -0.51
N SER A 72 -10.68 16.77 -1.74
CA SER A 72 -10.11 15.50 -2.22
C SER A 72 -8.58 15.53 -2.23
N LEU A 73 -7.96 16.68 -2.55
CA LEU A 73 -6.51 16.85 -2.46
C LEU A 73 -6.04 16.82 -1.00
N GLU A 74 -6.77 17.46 -0.08
CA GLU A 74 -6.49 17.39 1.36
C GLU A 74 -6.51 15.95 1.88
N GLU A 75 -7.59 15.24 1.61
CA GLU A 75 -7.75 13.84 2.01
C GLU A 75 -6.68 12.92 1.37
N LEU A 76 -6.23 13.25 0.16
CA LEU A 76 -5.16 12.52 -0.53
C LEU A 76 -3.81 12.73 0.17
N ARG A 77 -3.50 13.96 0.60
CA ARG A 77 -2.24 14.26 1.32
C ARG A 77 -2.10 13.38 2.55
N ASP A 78 -3.19 13.20 3.28
CA ASP A 78 -3.21 12.44 4.53
C ASP A 78 -2.94 10.95 4.36
N VAL A 79 -3.13 10.41 3.15
CA VAL A 79 -2.96 8.98 2.88
C VAL A 79 -1.69 8.61 2.13
N VAL A 80 -0.95 9.58 1.61
CA VAL A 80 0.29 9.34 0.83
C VAL A 80 1.54 9.64 1.66
N SER A 81 2.67 9.03 1.28
CA SER A 81 3.98 9.29 1.87
C SER A 81 4.42 10.76 1.70
N ALA A 82 5.41 11.19 2.48
CA ALA A 82 5.95 12.56 2.41
C ALA A 82 6.43 12.92 0.98
N ASP A 83 7.20 12.03 0.34
CA ASP A 83 7.70 12.25 -1.02
C ASP A 83 6.56 12.44 -2.04
N LEU A 84 5.51 11.63 -1.96
CA LEU A 84 4.34 11.75 -2.84
C LEU A 84 3.51 13.00 -2.52
N ARG A 85 3.48 13.44 -1.26
CA ARG A 85 2.84 14.69 -0.85
C ARG A 85 3.57 15.89 -1.48
N GLU A 86 4.90 15.89 -1.44
CA GLU A 86 5.72 16.93 -2.09
C GLU A 86 5.51 16.95 -3.61
N GLU A 87 5.45 15.77 -4.25
CA GLU A 87 5.12 15.66 -5.68
C GLU A 87 3.73 16.23 -5.96
N LEU A 88 2.72 15.86 -5.16
CA LEU A 88 1.35 16.35 -5.28
C LEU A 88 1.32 17.89 -5.19
N ASP A 89 2.03 18.46 -4.21
CA ASP A 89 2.15 19.91 -4.05
C ASP A 89 2.80 20.62 -5.23
N SER A 90 3.77 19.97 -5.86
CA SER A 90 4.45 20.54 -7.03
C SER A 90 3.59 20.50 -8.29
N VAL A 91 2.67 19.53 -8.41
CA VAL A 91 1.90 19.26 -9.63
C VAL A 91 0.53 19.95 -9.61
N PHE A 92 -0.08 20.08 -8.44
CA PHE A 92 -1.44 20.61 -8.29
C PHE A 92 -1.43 22.04 -7.74
N VAL A 93 -1.88 22.97 -8.56
CA VAL A 93 -2.03 24.38 -8.19
C VAL A 93 -3.45 24.60 -7.63
N PRO A 94 -3.61 25.30 -6.50
CA PRO A 94 -4.93 25.66 -5.97
C PRO A 94 -5.74 26.47 -6.99
N MET A 95 -7.06 26.23 -7.01
CA MET A 95 -7.98 27.07 -7.78
C MET A 95 -8.14 28.44 -7.11
N GLY A 96 -8.54 29.45 -7.89
CA GLY A 96 -8.77 30.81 -7.38
C GLY A 96 -10.05 30.94 -6.55
N GLU A 97 -10.28 32.13 -5.98
CA GLU A 97 -11.44 32.41 -5.13
C GLU A 97 -12.77 32.58 -5.90
N THR A 98 -12.72 32.72 -7.22
CA THR A 98 -13.90 32.83 -8.09
C THR A 98 -14.29 31.46 -8.62
N ALA A 99 -15.59 31.23 -8.83
CA ALA A 99 -16.04 29.95 -9.36
C ALA A 99 -15.32 29.62 -10.69
N PRO A 100 -14.67 28.46 -10.80
CA PRO A 100 -13.97 28.07 -12.00
C PRO A 100 -14.97 27.80 -13.12
N SER A 101 -14.51 27.92 -14.35
CA SER A 101 -15.24 27.45 -15.52
C SER A 101 -15.36 25.92 -15.51
N GLU A 102 -16.35 25.37 -16.22
CA GLU A 102 -16.47 23.92 -16.40
C GLU A 102 -15.22 23.31 -17.05
N ALA A 103 -14.56 24.05 -17.95
CA ALA A 103 -13.35 23.58 -18.61
C ALA A 103 -12.20 23.41 -17.62
N GLU A 104 -12.01 24.37 -16.71
CA GLU A 104 -11.02 24.29 -15.64
C GLU A 104 -11.30 23.12 -14.70
N LEU A 105 -12.56 22.92 -14.29
CA LEU A 105 -12.97 21.78 -13.47
C LEU A 105 -12.69 20.43 -14.16
N ARG A 106 -13.01 20.30 -15.46
CA ARG A 106 -12.72 19.06 -16.22
C ARG A 106 -11.21 18.79 -16.31
N ILE A 107 -10.40 19.82 -16.54
CA ILE A 107 -8.94 19.67 -16.65
C ILE A 107 -8.36 19.25 -15.30
N ALA A 108 -8.70 19.95 -14.22
CA ALA A 108 -8.19 19.67 -12.89
C ALA A 108 -8.57 18.26 -12.40
N GLN A 109 -9.82 17.85 -12.60
CA GLN A 109 -10.23 16.50 -12.24
C GLN A 109 -9.59 15.43 -13.12
N ALA A 110 -9.44 15.66 -14.43
CA ALA A 110 -8.73 14.74 -15.31
C ALA A 110 -7.25 14.59 -14.90
N GLN A 111 -6.61 15.68 -14.46
CA GLN A 111 -5.26 15.65 -13.91
C GLN A 111 -5.20 14.79 -12.65
N LEU A 112 -6.14 14.96 -11.71
CA LEU A 112 -6.19 14.17 -10.48
C LEU A 112 -6.43 12.68 -10.76
N VAL A 113 -7.37 12.35 -11.66
CA VAL A 113 -7.62 10.96 -12.07
C VAL A 113 -6.35 10.35 -12.70
N GLY A 114 -5.69 11.06 -13.62
CA GLY A 114 -4.49 10.57 -14.28
C GLY A 114 -3.31 10.37 -13.31
N TRP A 115 -3.13 11.28 -12.36
CA TRP A 115 -2.09 11.13 -11.34
C TRP A 115 -2.37 9.93 -10.44
N LEU A 116 -3.62 9.75 -9.99
CA LEU A 116 -4.02 8.58 -9.19
C LEU A 116 -3.84 7.27 -9.95
N GLU A 117 -4.19 7.22 -11.23
CA GLU A 117 -3.91 6.06 -12.09
C GLU A 117 -2.41 5.78 -12.15
N GLY A 118 -1.57 6.80 -12.35
CA GLY A 118 -0.12 6.68 -12.33
C GLY A 118 0.41 6.10 -11.02
N LEU A 119 -0.08 6.59 -9.88
CA LEU A 119 0.25 6.09 -8.55
C LEU A 119 -0.10 4.60 -8.40
N PHE A 120 -1.31 4.18 -8.81
CA PHE A 120 -1.70 2.78 -8.76
C PHE A 120 -0.79 1.89 -9.61
N HIS A 121 -0.43 2.31 -10.81
CA HIS A 121 0.51 1.56 -11.66
C HIS A 121 1.91 1.50 -11.06
N GLY A 122 2.40 2.60 -10.46
CA GLY A 122 3.70 2.64 -9.78
C GLY A 122 3.78 1.67 -8.60
N ILE A 123 2.75 1.63 -7.75
CA ILE A 123 2.66 0.69 -6.63
C ILE A 123 2.65 -0.76 -7.13
N GLN A 124 1.84 -1.07 -8.15
CA GLN A 124 1.79 -2.41 -8.74
C GLN A 124 3.14 -2.83 -9.34
N ALA A 125 3.80 -1.95 -10.09
CA ALA A 125 5.10 -2.23 -10.69
C ALA A 125 6.18 -2.49 -9.63
N SER A 126 6.18 -1.73 -8.54
CA SER A 126 7.08 -1.94 -7.41
C SER A 126 6.83 -3.31 -6.74
N LEU A 127 5.58 -3.66 -6.46
CA LEU A 127 5.22 -4.95 -5.86
C LEU A 127 5.62 -6.13 -6.73
N ILE A 128 5.35 -6.07 -8.04
CA ILE A 128 5.75 -7.11 -9.00
C ILE A 128 7.27 -7.26 -9.01
N SER A 129 8.01 -6.15 -9.04
CA SER A 129 9.49 -6.16 -9.03
C SER A 129 10.05 -6.79 -7.75
N GLN A 130 9.46 -6.49 -6.59
CA GLN A 130 9.83 -7.09 -5.31
C GLN A 130 9.57 -8.60 -5.31
N GLN A 131 8.41 -9.05 -5.80
CA GLN A 131 8.09 -10.48 -5.91
C GLN A 131 9.05 -11.23 -6.84
N MET A 132 9.42 -10.64 -7.97
CA MET A 132 10.40 -11.21 -8.90
C MET A 132 11.78 -11.33 -8.26
N ALA A 133 12.25 -10.29 -7.56
CA ALA A 133 13.55 -10.29 -6.88
C ALA A 133 13.60 -11.35 -5.76
N ALA A 134 12.53 -11.43 -4.94
CA ALA A 134 12.40 -12.44 -3.90
C ALA A 134 12.40 -13.87 -4.48
N SER A 135 11.66 -14.10 -5.57
CA SER A 135 11.62 -15.40 -6.25
C SER A 135 13.00 -15.80 -6.78
N ALA A 136 13.72 -14.87 -7.43
CA ALA A 136 15.07 -15.12 -7.92
C ALA A 136 16.08 -15.41 -6.80
N GLN A 137 15.93 -14.77 -5.63
CA GLN A 137 16.75 -15.03 -4.46
C GLN A 137 16.52 -16.46 -3.92
N LEU A 138 15.26 -16.91 -3.86
CA LEU A 138 14.93 -18.28 -3.43
C LEU A 138 15.49 -19.33 -4.40
N ASP A 139 15.39 -19.10 -5.71
CA ASP A 139 15.95 -20.01 -6.69
C ASP A 139 17.48 -20.09 -6.62
N ARG A 140 18.18 -18.97 -6.35
CA ARG A 140 19.63 -18.98 -6.08
C ARG A 140 19.98 -19.77 -4.82
N MET A 141 19.16 -19.71 -3.78
CA MET A 141 19.38 -20.49 -2.56
C MET A 141 19.19 -22.00 -2.80
N ARG A 142 18.18 -22.38 -3.59
CA ARG A 142 17.95 -23.79 -3.99
C ARG A 142 19.06 -24.33 -4.88
N GLN A 143 19.65 -23.49 -5.74
CA GLN A 143 20.73 -23.87 -6.65
C GLN A 143 22.11 -23.88 -5.98
N ARG A 144 22.26 -23.34 -4.75
CA ARG A 144 23.49 -23.51 -3.97
C ARG A 144 23.54 -24.97 -3.48
N PRO A 145 24.46 -25.80 -3.98
CA PRO A 145 24.65 -27.14 -3.43
C PRO A 145 25.13 -26.98 -1.98
N ALA A 146 24.66 -27.84 -1.08
CA ALA A 146 25.30 -28.01 0.23
C ALA A 146 26.71 -28.57 0.02
N ILE A 147 27.68 -27.70 -0.27
CA ILE A 147 29.10 -28.06 -0.28
C ILE A 147 29.57 -27.97 1.18
N GLU A 148 29.39 -29.08 1.91
CA GLU A 148 30.35 -29.66 2.87
C GLU A 148 29.63 -30.70 3.75
N GLY A 149 29.99 -31.96 3.53
CA GLY A 149 29.50 -33.09 4.32
C GLY A 149 29.92 -34.44 3.77
N GLY A 150 31.16 -34.58 3.30
CA GLY A 150 31.71 -35.87 2.88
C GLY A 150 32.80 -35.78 1.83
N GLN A 151 34.00 -35.32 2.22
CA GLN A 151 35.20 -35.83 1.54
C GLN A 151 35.60 -37.17 2.18
N PRO A 152 36.08 -38.14 1.36
CA PRO A 152 36.35 -39.51 1.78
C PRO A 152 37.59 -39.55 2.67
N VAL A 153 37.52 -40.34 3.74
CA VAL A 153 38.70 -40.74 4.50
C VAL A 153 39.63 -41.54 3.58
N GLU A 154 40.74 -40.92 3.16
CA GLU A 154 41.93 -41.64 2.70
C GLU A 154 42.40 -42.54 3.84
N ALA A 155 42.04 -43.83 3.77
CA ALA A 155 42.59 -44.85 4.65
C ALA A 155 44.05 -45.07 4.26
N GLY A 156 44.94 -44.53 5.08
CA GLY A 156 46.39 -44.70 4.99
C GLY A 156 46.80 -46.17 4.95
N LEU A 157 47.71 -46.43 4.03
CA LEU A 157 48.61 -47.57 3.91
C LEU A 157 49.16 -48.02 5.27
N TYR A 158 48.78 -49.21 5.74
CA TYR A 158 49.56 -49.98 6.72
C TYR A 158 49.68 -51.42 6.22
N LEU A 159 50.93 -51.79 5.93
CA LEU A 159 51.59 -53.10 5.77
C LEU A 159 50.72 -54.34 5.52
#